data_AF-A0AAN1UJR2-F1
#
_entry.id   AF-A0AAN1UJR2-F1
#
_cell.length_a   1.000
_cell.length_b   1.000
_cell.length_c   1.000
_cell.angle_alpha   90.00
_cell.angle_beta   90.00
_cell.angle_gamma   90.00
#
_symmetry.space_group_name_H-M   'P 1'
#
loop_
_entity.id
_entity.type
_entity.pdbx_description
1 polymer ?
#
loop_
_entity_poly.entity_id
_entity_poly.type
_entity_poly.pdbx_seq_one_letter_code
_entity_poly.pdbx_strand_id
1 'polypeptide(L)'
;MMIGKAPVAYIPFQELDQLGFWLNIIMTCPLGIFTYILFSPKFKISHVITTGILIGFTIEFIQFITDNLAITHRWVDINDVLANTLGFVVGYYLSKLIDK
;
A
#
# COMPACT_ATOMS: atom_id res chain seq x y z
N MET A 1 6.10 18.66 -3.26
CA MET A 1 6.44 19.64 -2.19
C MET A 1 7.50 19.03 -1.30
N MET A 2 8.48 19.79 -0.82
CA MET A 2 9.44 19.25 0.14
C MET A 2 8.92 19.44 1.56
N ILE A 3 8.94 18.38 2.37
CA ILE A 3 8.71 18.43 3.80
C ILE A 3 9.97 17.89 4.46
N GLY A 4 10.76 18.78 5.06
CA GLY A 4 12.12 18.45 5.51
C GLY A 4 13.01 18.08 4.32
N LYS A 5 13.56 16.86 4.31
CA LYS A 5 14.36 16.33 3.19
C LYS A 5 13.55 15.43 2.26
N ALA A 6 12.33 15.05 2.65
CA ALA A 6 11.49 14.16 1.86
C ALA A 6 10.70 14.95 0.78
N PRO A 7 10.78 14.54 -0.50
CA PRO A 7 9.86 15.04 -1.53
C PRO A 7 8.51 14.33 -1.39
N VAL A 8 7.43 15.10 -1.27
CA VAL A 8 6.06 14.63 -1.04
C VAL A 8 5.13 15.05 -2.19
N ALA A 9 4.45 14.08 -2.79
CA ALA A 9 3.33 14.23 -3.70
C ALA A 9 2.02 13.90 -2.98
N TYR A 10 1.10 14.87 -2.92
CA TYR A 10 -0.14 14.74 -2.14
C TYR A 10 -1.40 14.86 -2.99
N ILE A 11 -1.24 15.05 -4.31
CA ILE A 11 -2.37 15.14 -5.23
C ILE A 11 -2.69 13.72 -5.70
N PRO A 12 -3.85 13.17 -5.35
CA PRO A 12 -4.19 11.81 -5.75
C PRO A 12 -4.52 11.74 -7.24
N PHE A 13 -4.38 10.55 -7.80
CA PHE A 13 -4.70 10.21 -9.19
C PHE A 13 -3.86 10.93 -10.25
N GLN A 14 -2.67 11.41 -9.87
CA GLN A 14 -1.64 11.84 -10.80
C GLN A 14 -0.62 10.73 -10.98
N GLU A 15 0.03 10.70 -12.15
CA GLU A 15 1.21 9.85 -12.39
C GLU A 15 0.99 8.34 -12.10
N LEU A 16 -0.26 7.85 -12.25
CA LEU A 16 -0.63 6.44 -12.04
C LEU A 16 0.03 5.48 -13.05
N ASP A 17 0.58 6.02 -14.13
CA ASP A 17 1.37 5.31 -15.14
C ASP A 17 2.81 5.03 -14.68
N GLN A 18 3.24 5.59 -13.55
CA GLN A 18 4.55 5.32 -13.01
C GLN A 18 4.70 3.86 -12.60
N LEU A 19 5.86 3.29 -12.91
CA LEU A 19 6.21 1.92 -12.53
C LEU A 19 6.13 1.70 -11.00
N GLY A 20 6.45 2.74 -10.21
CA GLY A 20 6.39 2.69 -8.74
C GLY A 20 5.01 2.31 -8.21
N PHE A 21 3.95 2.85 -8.81
CA PHE A 21 2.57 2.55 -8.44
C PHE A 21 2.27 1.04 -8.55
N TRP A 22 2.59 0.44 -9.70
CA TRP A 22 2.37 -0.99 -9.94
C TRP A 22 3.26 -1.88 -9.06
N LEU A 23 4.49 -1.46 -8.80
CA LEU A 23 5.39 -2.19 -7.90
C LEU A 23 4.86 -2.22 -6.47
N ASN A 24 4.27 -1.14 -5.99
CA ASN A 24 3.65 -1.08 -4.66
C ASN A 24 2.45 -2.03 -4.54
N ILE A 25 1.61 -2.13 -5.60
CA ILE A 25 0.53 -3.13 -5.68
C ILE A 25 1.09 -4.56 -5.58
N ILE A 26 2.11 -4.88 -6.38
CA ILE A 26 2.71 -6.22 -6.40
C ILE A 26 3.33 -6.55 -5.04
N MET A 27 4.01 -5.57 -4.43
CA MET A 27 4.69 -5.72 -3.13
C MET A 27 3.70 -6.04 -1.99
N THR A 28 2.53 -5.41 -1.96
CA THR A 28 1.57 -5.62 -0.86
C THR A 28 0.59 -6.76 -1.09
N CYS A 29 0.52 -7.30 -2.31
CA CYS A 29 -0.32 -8.45 -2.64
C CYS A 29 -0.03 -9.69 -1.77
N PRO A 30 1.22 -10.12 -1.55
CA PRO A 30 1.55 -11.21 -0.62
C PRO A 30 1.03 -10.98 0.81
N LEU A 31 0.99 -9.74 1.29
CA LEU A 31 0.49 -9.41 2.63
C LEU A 31 -1.03 -9.60 2.74
N GLY A 32 -1.77 -9.27 1.68
CA GLY A 32 -3.19 -9.56 1.55
C GLY A 32 -3.49 -11.06 1.58
N ILE A 33 -2.69 -11.84 0.82
CA ILE A 33 -2.76 -13.31 0.80
C ILE A 33 -2.53 -13.88 2.20
N PHE A 34 -1.46 -13.44 2.87
CA PHE A 34 -1.12 -13.90 4.21
C PHE A 34 -2.23 -13.58 5.22
N THR A 35 -2.84 -12.40 5.12
CA THR A 35 -3.95 -12.00 6.00
C THR A 35 -5.17 -12.89 5.80
N TYR A 36 -5.50 -13.27 4.56
CA TYR A 36 -6.57 -14.22 4.29
C TYR A 36 -6.33 -15.56 4.98
N ILE A 37 -5.13 -16.12 4.81
CA ILE A 37 -4.74 -17.41 5.37
C ILE A 37 -4.80 -17.38 6.91
N LEU A 38 -4.28 -16.32 7.53
CA LEU A 38 -4.16 -16.24 8.99
C LEU A 38 -5.50 -15.96 9.69
N PHE A 39 -6.34 -15.10 9.13
CA PHE A 39 -7.55 -14.60 9.80
C PHE A 39 -8.86 -15.15 9.24
N SER A 40 -8.80 -16.09 8.29
CA SER A 40 -9.94 -16.82 7.71
C SER A 40 -10.93 -15.95 6.90
N PRO A 41 -11.76 -16.53 6.01
CA PRO A 41 -12.64 -15.82 5.06
C PRO A 41 -13.74 -14.92 5.65
N LYS A 42 -13.83 -14.81 6.98
CA LYS A 42 -14.94 -14.14 7.69
C LYS A 42 -14.81 -12.62 7.78
N PHE A 43 -13.71 -12.03 7.31
CA PHE A 43 -13.58 -10.58 7.32
C PHE A 43 -14.63 -9.96 6.40
N LYS A 44 -15.32 -8.94 6.93
CA LYS A 44 -16.18 -8.09 6.10
C LYS A 44 -15.27 -7.29 5.16
N ILE A 45 -15.76 -7.01 3.95
CA ILE A 45 -15.05 -6.18 2.96
C ILE A 45 -14.55 -4.87 3.57
N SER A 46 -15.32 -4.24 4.44
CA SER A 46 -14.94 -3.00 5.12
C SER A 46 -13.67 -3.16 5.97
N HIS A 47 -13.50 -4.30 6.64
CA HIS A 47 -12.31 -4.54 7.46
C HIS A 47 -11.08 -4.75 6.58
N VAL A 48 -11.23 -5.48 5.47
CA VAL A 48 -10.14 -5.68 4.50
C VAL A 48 -9.67 -4.34 3.93
N ILE A 49 -10.60 -3.47 3.52
CA ILE A 49 -10.28 -2.14 2.99
C ILE A 49 -9.62 -1.27 4.06
N THR A 50 -10.20 -1.17 5.26
CA THR A 50 -9.64 -0.34 6.34
C THR A 50 -8.25 -0.83 6.74
N THR A 51 -8.03 -2.15 6.84
CA THR A 51 -6.71 -2.72 7.11
C THR A 51 -5.73 -2.40 5.97
N GLY A 52 -6.15 -2.51 4.71
CA GLY A 52 -5.32 -2.12 3.56
C GLY A 52 -4.90 -0.66 3.59
N ILE A 53 -5.82 0.25 3.94
CA ILE A 53 -5.52 1.69 4.09
C ILE A 53 -4.53 1.92 5.23
N LEU A 54 -4.74 1.29 6.38
CA LEU A 54 -3.84 1.41 7.53
C LEU A 54 -2.42 0.89 7.20
N ILE A 55 -2.33 -0.23 6.48
CA ILE A 55 -1.06 -0.78 5.99
C ILE A 55 -0.40 0.19 5.02
N GLY A 56 -1.13 0.65 4.00
CA GLY A 56 -0.60 1.58 3.00
C GLY A 56 -0.09 2.88 3.63
N PHE A 57 -0.87 3.44 4.57
CA PHE A 57 -0.45 4.62 5.33
C PHE A 57 0.80 4.35 6.19
N THR A 58 0.88 3.17 6.83
CA THR A 58 2.04 2.81 7.65
C THR A 58 3.31 2.67 6.80
N ILE A 59 3.23 2.03 5.64
CA ILE A 59 4.36 1.89 4.71
C ILE A 59 4.85 3.26 4.26
N GLU A 60 3.92 4.12 3.83
CA GLU A 60 4.23 5.47 3.36
C GLU A 60 4.82 6.35 4.48
N PHE A 61 4.29 6.22 5.70
CA PHE A 61 4.78 6.94 6.87
C PHE A 61 6.21 6.52 7.23
N ILE A 62 6.52 5.22 7.14
CA ILE A 62 7.88 4.72 7.32
C ILE A 62 8.80 5.29 6.23
N GLN A 63 8.37 5.29 4.96
CA GLN A 63 9.13 5.88 3.86
C GLN A 63 9.39 7.37 4.08
N PHE A 64 8.39 8.11 4.54
CA PHE A 64 8.54 9.52 4.90
C PHE A 64 9.61 9.75 5.97
N ILE A 65 9.65 8.90 7.00
CA ILE A 65 10.70 8.97 8.03
C ILE A 65 12.07 8.62 7.42
N THR A 66 12.16 7.56 6.64
CA THR A 66 13.45 7.11 6.07
C THR A 66 14.00 8.09 5.02
N ASP A 67 13.14 8.75 4.25
CA ASP A 67 13.52 9.79 3.29
C ASP A 67 14.00 11.05 4.02
N ASN A 68 13.37 11.41 5.15
CA ASN A 68 13.86 12.50 5.99
C ASN A 68 15.22 12.20 6.65
N LEU A 69 15.49 10.92 6.95
CA LEU A 69 16.78 10.45 7.43
C LEU A 69 17.81 10.26 6.30
N ALA A 70 17.43 10.53 5.04
CA ALA A 70 18.25 10.30 3.85
C ALA A 70 18.76 8.84 3.71
N ILE A 71 18.00 7.90 4.28
CA ILE A 71 18.24 6.46 4.12
C ILE A 71 17.66 6.01 2.77
N THR A 72 16.49 6.54 2.44
CA THR A 72 15.82 6.38 1.16
C THR A 72 15.85 7.71 0.40
N HIS A 73 15.72 7.64 -0.93
CA HIS A 73 15.64 8.79 -1.82
C HIS A 73 14.44 8.65 -2.76
N ARG A 74 13.29 8.29 -2.19
CA ARG A 74 12.05 8.13 -2.94
C ARG A 74 11.13 9.32 -2.71
N TRP A 75 10.16 9.41 -3.61
CA TRP A 75 9.04 10.33 -3.41
C TRP A 75 8.02 9.64 -2.53
N VAL A 76 7.54 10.38 -1.54
CA VAL A 76 6.42 9.98 -0.71
C VAL A 76 5.16 10.41 -1.46
N ASP A 77 4.33 9.47 -1.90
CA ASP A 77 3.15 9.74 -2.73
C ASP A 77 1.87 9.18 -2.09
N ILE A 78 0.81 9.98 -2.05
CA ILE A 78 -0.53 9.50 -1.68
C ILE A 78 -1.01 8.36 -2.59
N ASN A 79 -0.57 8.32 -3.85
CA ASN A 79 -0.87 7.22 -4.77
C ASN A 79 -0.21 5.91 -4.33
N ASP A 80 0.89 5.96 -3.58
CA ASP A 80 1.54 4.77 -3.02
C ASP A 80 0.70 4.17 -1.89
N VAL A 81 0.03 4.99 -1.08
CA VAL A 81 -0.99 4.51 -0.12
C VAL A 81 -2.14 3.79 -0.83
N LEU A 82 -2.62 4.36 -1.95
CA LEU A 82 -3.67 3.75 -2.76
C LEU A 82 -3.20 2.44 -3.41
N ALA A 83 -2.02 2.42 -4.01
CA ALA A 83 -1.39 1.24 -4.60
C ALA A 83 -1.23 0.12 -3.56
N ASN A 84 -0.68 0.45 -2.40
CA ASN A 84 -0.48 -0.48 -1.30
C ASN A 84 -1.82 -1.06 -0.81
N THR A 85 -2.85 -0.23 -0.70
CA THR A 85 -4.22 -0.65 -0.35
C THR A 85 -4.80 -1.60 -1.40
N LEU A 86 -4.66 -1.25 -2.69
CA LEU A 86 -5.15 -2.05 -3.81
C LEU A 86 -4.47 -3.42 -3.86
N GLY A 87 -3.13 -3.46 -3.76
CA GLY A 87 -2.38 -4.71 -3.72
C GLY A 87 -2.83 -5.61 -2.57
N PHE A 88 -3.00 -5.06 -1.36
CA PHE A 88 -3.50 -5.80 -0.21
C PHE A 88 -4.90 -6.40 -0.46
N VAL A 89 -5.84 -5.58 -0.95
CA VAL A 89 -7.22 -6.03 -1.24
C VAL A 89 -7.21 -7.11 -2.32
N VAL A 90 -6.46 -6.89 -3.40
CA VAL A 90 -6.32 -7.87 -4.50
C VAL A 90 -5.77 -9.19 -3.98
N GLY A 91 -4.70 -9.16 -3.19
CA GLY A 91 -4.11 -10.36 -2.60
C GLY A 91 -5.10 -11.14 -1.72
N TYR A 92 -5.82 -10.43 -0.85
CA TYR A 92 -6.84 -11.04 0.00
C TYR A 92 -7.95 -11.72 -0.81
N TYR A 93 -8.45 -11.06 -1.85
CA TYR A 93 -9.52 -11.60 -2.68
C TYR A 93 -9.06 -12.72 -3.63
N LEU A 94 -7.83 -12.65 -4.14
CA LEU A 94 -7.24 -13.76 -4.89
C LEU A 94 -7.22 -15.03 -4.05
N SER A 95 -6.77 -14.95 -2.80
CA SER A 95 -6.80 -16.11 -1.89
C SER A 95 -8.21 -16.60 -1.61
N LYS A 96 -9.16 -15.67 -1.40
CA LYS A 96 -10.57 -16.01 -1.20
C LYS A 96 -11.22 -16.70 -2.42
N LEU A 97 -10.77 -16.37 -3.62
CA LEU A 97 -11.24 -17.00 -4.86
C LEU A 97 -10.64 -18.41 -5.03
N ILE A 98 -9.38 -18.60 -4.65
CA ILE A 98 -8.68 -19.89 -4.75
C ILE A 98 -9.17 -20.90 -3.71
N ASP A 99 -9.53 -20.44 -2.50
CA ASP A 99 -10.03 -21.28 -1.41
C ASP A 99 -11.51 -21.71 -1.58
N LYS A 100 -12.17 -21.23 -2.64
CA LYS A 100 -13.56 -21.53 -2.97
C LYS A 100 -13.68 -22.69 -3.95
#